data_AF-R7WC63-F1
#
_entry.id   AF-R7WC63-F1
#
_cell.length_a   1.000
_cell.length_b   1.000
_cell.length_c   1.000
_cell.angle_alpha   90.00
_cell.angle_beta   90.00
_cell.angle_gamma   90.00
#
_symmetry.space_group_name_H-M   'P 1'
#
loop_
_entity.id
_entity.type
_entity.pdbx_description
1 polymer ?
#
loop_
_entity_poly.entity_id
_entity_poly.type
_entity_poly.pdbx_seq_one_letter_code
_entity_poly.pdbx_strand_id
1 'polypeptide(L)'
;MEATPAMLSPHDNQICFATPQGWIFIIHGASPWETWLWHPITRETIPLPPIRDDHYVPTSCTCLLTHSSAAHPDCAVVLFDVEDPDMWFCPVNGGSNRAWGQHTYDVGEYTLPDPEPEDVSDGDGDSTSAHSGSSSKI
;
A
#
# COMPACT_ATOMS: atom_id res chain seq x y z
N MET A 1 24.15 12.93 20.73
CA MET A 1 23.29 13.84 19.96
C MET A 1 22.44 12.95 19.08
N GLU A 2 21.32 12.49 19.62
CA GLU A 2 20.35 11.72 18.84
C GLU A 2 19.56 12.70 18.00
N ALA A 3 19.53 12.46 16.69
CA ALA A 3 18.66 13.21 15.80
C ALA A 3 17.22 12.79 16.12
N THR A 4 16.46 13.68 16.76
CA THR A 4 15.01 13.56 16.83
C THR A 4 14.48 13.52 15.40
N PRO A 5 13.83 12.43 14.94
CA PRO A 5 13.13 12.46 13.67
C PRO A 5 12.07 13.55 13.76
N ALA A 6 12.09 14.48 12.80
CA ALA A 6 11.13 15.58 12.78
C ALA A 6 9.73 15.00 12.69
N MET A 7 9.04 14.97 13.84
CA MET A 7 7.61 14.73 13.93
C MET A 7 6.95 15.91 13.20
N LEU A 8 6.37 15.64 12.03
CA LEU A 8 5.59 16.62 11.29
C LEU A 8 4.45 17.13 12.19
N SER A 9 4.35 18.44 12.30
CA SER A 9 3.38 19.13 13.16
C SER A 9 1.96 18.94 12.60
N PRO A 10 0.91 18.86 13.43
CA PRO A 10 -0.49 18.70 12.98
C PRO A 10 -1.07 19.90 12.20
N HIS A 11 -0.24 20.87 11.82
CA HIS A 11 -0.62 22.08 11.07
C HIS A 11 -0.02 22.14 9.65
N ASP A 12 0.79 21.15 9.28
CA ASP A 12 1.35 21.09 7.94
C ASP A 12 0.37 20.30 7.09
N ASN A 13 -0.41 20.98 6.23
CA ASN A 13 -1.23 20.34 5.19
C ASN A 13 -0.31 19.74 4.11
N GLN A 14 0.64 18.91 4.52
CA GLN A 14 1.70 18.38 3.71
C GLN A 14 1.76 16.87 3.87
N ILE A 15 1.67 16.15 2.75
CA ILE A 15 1.86 14.71 2.70
C ILE A 15 3.07 14.44 1.81
N CYS A 16 3.96 13.56 2.24
CA CYS A 16 5.18 13.22 1.53
C CYS A 16 5.27 11.71 1.31
N PHE A 17 5.60 11.30 0.09
CA PHE A 17 5.79 9.91 -0.27
C PHE A 17 7.15 9.73 -0.93
N ALA A 18 7.97 8.82 -0.38
CA ALA A 18 9.24 8.46 -1.00
C ALA A 18 9.03 7.48 -2.15
N THR A 19 9.82 7.62 -3.22
CA THR A 19 9.88 6.65 -4.31
C THR A 19 11.11 5.76 -4.18
N PRO A 20 11.08 4.52 -4.71
CA PRO A 20 12.27 3.65 -4.74
C PRO A 20 13.47 4.25 -5.46
N GLN A 21 13.23 5.21 -6.37
CA GLN A 21 14.27 5.91 -7.13
C GLN A 21 14.91 7.07 -6.34
N GLY A 22 14.52 7.28 -5.08
CA GLY A 22 15.10 8.31 -4.21
C GLY A 22 14.48 9.71 -4.37
N TRP A 23 13.33 9.81 -5.03
CA TRP A 23 12.56 11.05 -5.08
C TRP A 23 11.54 11.11 -3.94
N ILE A 24 11.10 12.32 -3.60
CA ILE A 24 10.02 12.56 -2.65
C ILE A 24 8.92 13.29 -3.39
N PHE A 25 7.77 12.65 -3.54
CA PHE A 25 6.55 13.30 -4.00
C PHE A 25 5.90 14.01 -2.82
N ILE A 26 5.52 15.27 -3.01
CA ILE A 26 4.97 16.10 -1.96
C ILE A 26 3.65 16.68 -2.46
N ILE A 27 2.64 16.59 -1.62
CA ILE A 27 1.36 17.25 -1.75
C ILE A 27 1.31 18.31 -0.65
N HIS A 28 1.01 19.55 -0.97
CA HIS A 28 0.99 20.64 0.01
C HIS A 28 -0.17 21.62 -0.20
N GLY A 29 -0.64 22.19 0.90
CA GLY A 29 -1.51 23.37 0.91
C GLY A 29 -2.98 23.04 1.10
N ALA A 30 -3.83 23.96 0.67
CA ALA A 30 -5.29 23.81 0.67
C ALA A 30 -5.78 24.03 -0.76
N SER A 31 -6.80 23.26 -1.14
CA SER A 31 -7.27 23.08 -2.51
C SER A 31 -7.20 24.33 -3.42
N PRO A 32 -6.68 24.19 -4.66
CA PRO A 32 -6.15 22.96 -5.24
C PRO A 32 -4.78 22.59 -4.61
N TRP A 33 -4.56 21.31 -4.31
CA TRP A 33 -3.31 20.90 -3.65
C TRP A 33 -2.15 21.02 -4.61
N GLU A 34 -1.14 21.79 -4.22
CA GLU A 34 0.09 21.91 -4.99
C GLU A 34 0.89 20.62 -4.88
N THR A 35 1.49 20.18 -5.99
CA THR A 35 2.28 18.95 -6.00
C THR A 35 3.62 19.12 -6.70
N TRP A 36 4.64 18.44 -6.17
CA TRP A 36 5.97 18.45 -6.73
C TRP A 36 6.72 17.16 -6.43
N LEU A 37 7.65 16.82 -7.32
CA LEU A 37 8.64 15.77 -7.10
C LEU A 37 9.97 16.43 -6.75
N TRP A 38 10.54 16.07 -5.60
CA TRP A 38 11.78 16.66 -5.09
C TRP A 38 12.87 15.60 -4.91
N HIS A 39 14.08 15.90 -5.36
CA HIS A 39 15.24 15.04 -5.16
C HIS A 39 16.10 15.59 -4.01
N PRO A 40 16.23 14.88 -2.87
CA PRO A 40 16.88 15.42 -1.68
C PRO A 40 18.37 15.73 -1.84
N ILE A 41 19.09 14.93 -2.65
CA ILE A 41 20.53 15.08 -2.87
C ILE A 41 20.84 16.20 -3.87
N THR A 42 20.25 16.15 -5.07
CA THR A 42 20.50 17.15 -6.13
C THR A 42 19.74 18.46 -5.91
N ARG A 43 18.73 18.45 -5.03
CA ARG A 43 17.77 19.54 -4.79
C ARG A 43 16.95 19.92 -6.03
N GLU A 44 16.90 19.03 -7.01
CA GLU A 44 16.04 19.19 -8.17
C GLU A 44 14.57 19.12 -7.73
N THR A 45 13.76 20.02 -8.27
CA THR A 45 12.32 20.07 -8.03
C THR A 45 11.60 20.09 -9.37
N ILE A 46 10.67 19.15 -9.56
CA ILE A 46 9.83 19.07 -10.74
C ILE A 46 8.40 19.42 -10.32
N PRO A 47 7.85 20.55 -10.79
CA PRO A 47 6.46 20.89 -10.52
C PRO A 47 5.54 19.96 -11.31
N LEU A 48 4.54 19.44 -10.61
CA LEU A 48 3.49 18.62 -11.17
C LEU A 48 2.16 19.40 -11.14
N PRO A 49 1.19 19.03 -12.00
CA PRO A 49 -0.16 19.61 -11.93
C PRO A 49 -0.73 19.49 -10.51
N PRO A 50 -1.57 20.41 -10.05
CA PRO A 50 -2.21 20.26 -8.76
C PRO A 50 -3.24 19.12 -8.79
N ILE A 51 -3.45 18.47 -7.64
CA ILE A 51 -4.54 17.51 -7.46
C ILE A 51 -5.81 18.31 -7.11
N ARG A 52 -6.90 18.01 -7.81
CA ARG A 52 -8.19 18.72 -7.67
C ARG A 52 -9.05 18.06 -6.59
N ASP A 53 -10.04 18.79 -6.08
CA ASP A 53 -10.91 18.39 -4.95
C ASP A 53 -11.61 17.03 -5.11
N ASP A 54 -11.83 16.58 -6.34
CA ASP A 54 -12.44 15.28 -6.65
C ASP A 54 -11.50 14.09 -6.39
N HIS A 55 -10.22 14.35 -6.15
CA HIS A 55 -9.20 13.34 -5.91
C HIS A 55 -8.66 13.48 -4.48
N TYR A 56 -9.23 12.71 -3.55
CA TYR A 56 -8.65 12.56 -2.21
C TYR A 56 -7.52 11.53 -2.26
N VAL A 57 -6.29 11.90 -1.90
CA VAL A 57 -5.15 10.97 -1.83
C VAL A 57 -4.91 10.53 -0.38
N PRO A 58 -5.13 9.25 -0.05
CA PRO A 58 -4.90 8.71 1.29
C PRO A 58 -3.42 8.66 1.68
N THR A 59 -3.15 8.72 2.98
CA THR A 59 -1.77 8.60 3.51
C THR A 59 -1.22 7.17 3.46
N SER A 60 -2.09 6.17 3.26
CA SER A 60 -1.75 4.77 2.99
C SER A 60 -1.07 4.56 1.64
N CYS A 61 -1.11 5.55 0.75
CA CYS A 61 -0.59 5.41 -0.60
C CYS A 61 0.92 5.09 -0.63
N THR A 62 1.29 4.22 -1.56
CA THR A 62 2.70 4.03 -1.96
C THR A 62 2.97 4.80 -3.24
N CYS A 63 4.11 5.51 -3.31
CA CYS A 63 4.49 6.31 -4.47
C CYS A 63 5.60 5.64 -5.29
N LEU A 64 5.41 5.59 -6.61
CA LEU A 64 6.31 4.97 -7.55
C LEU A 64 6.57 5.89 -8.75
N LEU A 65 7.77 5.79 -9.32
CA LEU A 65 8.02 6.24 -10.68
C LEU A 65 7.94 5.04 -11.63
N THR A 66 7.28 5.22 -12.78
CA THR A 66 7.18 4.16 -13.80
C THR A 66 8.51 3.81 -14.44
N HIS A 67 9.50 4.69 -14.35
CA HIS A 67 10.84 4.52 -14.89
C HIS A 67 11.90 4.81 -13.83
N SER A 68 13.11 4.27 -14.01
CA SER A 68 14.23 4.48 -13.09
C SER A 68 14.71 5.94 -13.00
N SER A 69 14.36 6.77 -13.98
CA SER A 69 14.72 8.18 -14.04
C SER A 69 13.51 9.06 -14.31
N ALA A 70 13.34 10.10 -13.49
CA ALA A 70 12.31 11.12 -13.67
C ALA A 70 12.47 11.90 -14.99
N ALA A 71 13.66 11.93 -15.57
CA ALA A 71 13.92 12.59 -16.85
C ALA A 71 13.49 11.74 -18.07
N HIS A 72 13.07 10.48 -17.88
CA HIS A 72 12.58 9.65 -18.97
C HIS A 72 11.30 10.28 -19.57
N PRO A 73 11.19 10.41 -20.90
CA PRO A 73 10.07 11.14 -21.55
C PRO A 73 8.70 10.59 -21.16
N ASP A 74 8.60 9.28 -20.93
CA ASP A 74 7.36 8.60 -20.53
C ASP A 74 7.30 8.28 -19.02
N CYS A 75 8.15 8.92 -18.20
CA CYS A 75 8.08 8.75 -16.75
C CYS A 75 6.77 9.35 -16.21
N ALA A 76 6.13 8.64 -15.30
CA ALA A 76 4.97 9.11 -14.56
C ALA A 76 5.15 8.83 -13.06
N VAL A 77 4.57 9.69 -12.22
CA VAL A 77 4.34 9.42 -10.81
C VAL A 77 3.06 8.60 -10.70
N VAL A 78 3.09 7.55 -9.89
CA VAL A 78 1.94 6.71 -9.59
C VAL A 78 1.80 6.59 -8.08
N LEU A 79 0.59 6.84 -7.57
CA LEU A 79 0.20 6.61 -6.19
C LEU A 79 -0.74 5.41 -6.20
N PHE A 80 -0.40 4.37 -5.46
CA PHE A 80 -1.26 3.21 -5.24
C PHE A 80 -1.79 3.27 -3.82
N ASP A 81 -3.11 3.31 -3.67
CA ASP A 81 -3.68 2.98 -2.38
C ASP A 81 -3.60 1.46 -2.17
N VAL A 82 -3.16 1.08 -0.97
CA VAL A 82 -2.99 -0.30 -0.54
C VAL A 82 -4.20 -0.78 0.25
N GLU A 83 -5.04 0.13 0.72
CA GLU A 83 -6.27 -0.16 1.46
C GLU A 83 -7.47 -0.22 0.52
N ASP A 84 -7.53 0.70 -0.45
CA ASP A 84 -8.53 0.74 -1.49
C ASP A 84 -7.93 0.48 -2.88
N PRO A 85 -8.70 -0.07 -3.83
CA PRO A 85 -8.21 -0.38 -5.16
C PRO A 85 -8.13 0.87 -6.06
N ASP A 86 -7.69 2.00 -5.54
CA ASP A 86 -7.54 3.26 -6.26
C ASP A 86 -6.09 3.59 -6.57
N MET A 87 -5.88 4.17 -7.74
CA MET A 87 -4.58 4.61 -8.22
C MET A 87 -4.68 6.00 -8.85
N TRP A 88 -3.71 6.87 -8.53
CA TRP A 88 -3.52 8.14 -9.21
C TRP A 88 -2.25 8.11 -10.04
N PHE A 89 -2.31 8.69 -11.24
CA PHE A 89 -1.17 8.77 -12.13
C PHE A 89 -1.02 10.17 -12.71
N CYS A 90 0.23 10.62 -12.87
CA CYS A 90 0.53 11.87 -13.55
C CYS A 90 1.86 11.76 -14.32
N PRO A 91 1.88 12.08 -15.63
CA PRO A 91 3.13 12.17 -16.38
C PRO A 91 4.07 13.21 -15.75
N VAL A 92 5.33 12.82 -15.52
CA VAL A 92 6.39 13.73 -15.04
C VAL A 92 6.77 14.69 -16.16
N ASN A 93 6.90 14.17 -17.38
CA ASN A 93 7.24 14.93 -18.58
C ASN A 93 6.03 15.04 -19.52
N GLY A 94 6.06 15.94 -20.51
CA GLY A 94 4.94 16.12 -21.46
C GLY A 94 4.35 17.54 -21.53
N GLY A 95 5.02 18.54 -20.96
CA GLY A 95 4.67 19.95 -21.14
C GLY A 95 3.39 20.39 -20.42
N SER A 96 2.59 21.22 -21.08
CA SER A 96 1.40 21.88 -20.50
C SER A 96 0.17 20.98 -20.38
N ASN A 97 0.16 19.82 -21.02
CA ASN A 97 -1.01 18.93 -21.07
C ASN A 97 -0.99 17.87 -19.97
N ARG A 98 -0.08 17.97 -19.01
CA ARG A 98 0.00 17.07 -17.85
C ARG A 98 -1.23 17.30 -16.97
N ALA A 99 -1.87 16.23 -16.55
CA ALA A 99 -2.96 16.21 -15.59
C ALA A 99 -2.88 14.95 -14.76
N TRP A 100 -3.50 14.97 -13.58
CA TRP A 100 -3.74 13.76 -12.80
C TRP A 100 -4.89 12.99 -13.41
N GLY A 101 -4.73 11.68 -13.52
CA GLY A 101 -5.82 10.74 -13.72
C GLY A 101 -5.97 9.86 -12.50
N GLN A 102 -7.19 9.38 -12.27
CA GLN A 102 -7.51 8.37 -11.27
C GLN A 102 -8.07 7.14 -11.96
N HIS A 103 -7.70 5.96 -11.47
CA HIS A 103 -8.19 4.69 -11.95
C HIS A 103 -8.39 3.74 -10.78
N THR A 104 -9.59 3.18 -10.68
CA THR A 104 -9.86 2.07 -9.77
C THR A 104 -9.46 0.77 -10.48
N TYR A 105 -8.50 0.04 -9.92
CA TYR A 105 -8.01 -1.21 -10.48
C TYR A 105 -8.76 -2.42 -9.92
N ASP A 106 -8.80 -3.53 -10.64
CA ASP A 106 -9.38 -4.78 -10.15
C ASP A 106 -8.29 -5.64 -9.54
N VAL A 107 -8.37 -5.93 -8.23
CA VAL A 107 -7.46 -6.82 -7.51
C VAL A 107 -7.77 -8.29 -7.81
N GLY A 108 -8.94 -8.57 -8.40
CA GLY A 108 -9.48 -9.90 -8.64
C GLY A 108 -10.09 -10.52 -7.39
N GLU A 109 -11.01 -11.46 -7.59
CA GLU A 109 -11.54 -12.29 -6.50
C GLU A 109 -10.53 -13.40 -6.14
N TYR A 110 -9.74 -13.20 -5.11
CA TYR A 110 -8.90 -14.26 -4.53
C TYR A 110 -9.73 -15.08 -3.52
N THR A 111 -10.10 -16.31 -3.90
CA THR A 111 -10.59 -17.31 -2.94
C THR A 111 -9.39 -17.92 -2.23
N LEU A 112 -9.26 -17.67 -0.93
CA LEU A 112 -8.27 -18.37 -0.11
C LEU A 112 -8.63 -19.87 -0.12
N PRO A 113 -7.66 -20.77 -0.35
CA PRO A 113 -7.92 -22.20 -0.20
C PRO A 113 -8.37 -22.49 1.23
N ASP A 114 -9.32 -23.43 1.39
CA ASP A 114 -9.75 -23.87 2.71
C ASP A 114 -8.53 -24.33 3.53
N PRO A 115 -8.44 -24.01 4.83
CA PRO A 115 -7.35 -24.48 5.66
C PRO A 115 -7.33 -26.00 5.62
N GLU A 116 -6.17 -26.59 5.29
CA GLU A 116 -6.01 -28.04 5.30
C GLU A 116 -6.37 -28.57 6.70
N PRO A 117 -7.20 -29.62 6.81
CA PRO A 117 -7.60 -30.14 8.11
C PRO A 117 -6.35 -30.58 8.86
N GLU A 118 -6.15 -30.03 10.07
CA GLU A 118 -5.09 -30.47 10.96
C GLU A 118 -5.29 -31.98 11.24
N ASP A 119 -4.30 -32.80 10.89
CA ASP A 119 -4.28 -34.22 11.20
C ASP A 119 -4.32 -34.39 12.73
N VAL A 120 -5.52 -34.53 13.28
CA VAL A 120 -5.74 -34.96 14.65
C VAL A 120 -5.27 -36.40 14.79
N SER A 121 -3.99 -36.55 15.13
CA SER A 121 -3.44 -37.82 15.59
C SER A 121 -4.06 -38.16 16.94
N ASP A 122 -5.20 -38.86 16.92
CA ASP A 122 -5.83 -39.47 18.10
C ASP A 122 -4.87 -40.50 18.73
N GLY A 123 -4.05 -40.03 19.67
CA GLY A 123 -3.19 -40.85 20.50
C GLY A 123 -3.98 -41.55 21.61
N ASP A 124 -3.96 -42.88 21.55
CA ASP A 124 -4.03 -43.89 22.63
C ASP A 124 -4.72 -43.57 23.97
N GLY A 125 -5.69 -44.41 24.35
CA GLY A 125 -6.27 -44.36 25.70
C GLY A 125 -7.22 -45.50 26.09
N ASP A 126 -6.62 -46.66 26.41
CA ASP A 126 -7.03 -47.68 27.40
C ASP A 126 -8.36 -48.48 27.22
N SER A 127 -8.21 -49.77 26.91
CA SER A 127 -9.29 -50.78 26.97
C SER A 127 -9.41 -51.35 28.39
N THR A 128 -10.45 -50.97 29.13
CA THR A 128 -10.84 -51.65 30.38
C THR A 128 -11.86 -52.76 30.09
N SER A 129 -11.42 -54.02 30.23
CA SER A 129 -12.31 -55.18 30.18
C SER A 129 -13.01 -55.37 31.53
N ALA A 130 -14.30 -55.04 31.61
CA ALA A 130 -15.14 -55.36 32.75
C ALA A 130 -15.76 -56.76 32.60
N HIS A 131 -15.43 -57.62 33.55
CA HIS A 131 -15.98 -58.96 33.77
C HIS A 131 -17.45 -58.86 34.23
N SER A 132 -18.35 -59.63 33.62
CA SER A 132 -19.65 -59.96 34.22
C SER A 132 -19.99 -61.42 33.92
N GLY A 133 -19.80 -62.27 34.93
CA GLY A 133 -20.35 -63.63 34.95
C GLY A 133 -21.80 -63.63 35.44
N SER A 134 -22.62 -64.54 34.93
CA SER A 134 -22.89 -65.80 35.64
C SER A 134 -23.95 -66.65 34.92
N SER A 135 -23.55 -67.90 34.64
CA SER A 135 -24.26 -69.18 34.81
C SER A 135 -25.64 -69.47 34.20
N SER A 136 -25.71 -70.62 33.51
CA SER A 136 -26.73 -71.64 33.79
C SER A 136 -26.36 -73.06 33.32
N LYS A 137 -26.87 -74.02 34.11
CA LYS A 137 -26.91 -75.49 34.02
C LYS A 137 -25.70 -76.22 34.60
N ILE A 138 -25.88 -77.09 35.61
CA ILE A 138 -26.95 -78.10 35.76
C ILE A 138 -27.56 -78.08 37.17
#